data_AF-A0A7W1R7J7-F1
#
_entry.id   AF-A0A7W1R7J7-F1
#
_cell.length_a   1.000
_cell.length_b   1.000
_cell.length_c   1.000
_cell.angle_alpha   90.00
_cell.angle_beta   90.00
_cell.angle_gamma   90.00
#
_symmetry.space_group_name_H-M   'P 1'
#
loop_
_entity.id
_entity.type
_entity.pdbx_description
1 polymer ?
#
loop_
_entity_poly.entity_id
_entity_poly.type
_entity_poly.pdbx_seq_one_letter_code
_entity_poly.pdbx_strand_id
1 'polypeptide(L)' 'ASVMAYIGRSGWNTLRLGASIPDDEICAAIDESYDAVVAKLPKRDRPV' A
#
# COMPACT_ATOMS: atom_id res chain seq x y z
N ALA A 1 6.81 -10.56 -0.45
CA ALA A 1 5.55 -10.05 0.16
C ALA A 1 4.73 -11.22 0.69
N SER A 2 3.88 -11.00 1.69
CA SER A 2 2.89 -11.99 2.14
C SER A 2 1.53 -11.32 2.33
N VAL A 3 0.45 -12.05 2.14
CA VAL A 3 -0.92 -11.56 2.40
C VAL A 3 -1.07 -11.25 3.89
N MET A 4 -1.64 -10.08 4.25
CA MET A 4 -1.82 -9.70 5.65
C MET A 4 -2.84 -10.61 6.35
N ALA A 5 -2.57 -10.95 7.61
CA ALA A 5 -3.55 -11.62 8.45
C ALA A 5 -4.84 -10.77 8.57
N TYR A 6 -5.99 -11.44 8.62
CA TYR A 6 -7.33 -10.85 8.77
C TYR A 6 -7.87 -10.05 7.57
N ILE A 7 -7.10 -9.11 7.00
CA ILE A 7 -7.58 -8.20 5.93
C ILE A 7 -6.95 -8.41 4.56
N GLY A 8 -6.02 -9.35 4.40
CA GLY A 8 -5.30 -9.49 3.14
C GLY A 8 -6.15 -9.93 1.94
N ARG A 9 -7.30 -10.56 2.18
CA ARG A 9 -8.33 -10.83 1.14
C ARG A 9 -8.94 -9.55 0.55
N SER A 10 -8.76 -8.42 1.22
CA SER A 10 -9.16 -7.09 0.76
C SER A 10 -8.02 -6.32 0.10
N GLY A 11 -6.93 -7.01 -0.29
CA GLY A 11 -5.80 -6.43 -1.01
C GLY A 11 -4.65 -5.92 -0.14
N TRP A 12 -4.61 -6.26 1.16
CA TRP A 12 -3.55 -5.83 2.06
C TRP A 12 -2.41 -6.86 2.13
N ASN A 13 -1.16 -6.37 2.03
CA ASN A 13 0.05 -7.19 2.06
C ASN A 13 1.00 -6.70 3.16
N THR A 14 1.79 -7.63 3.72
CA THR A 14 2.95 -7.35 4.57
C THR A 14 4.21 -7.40 3.73
N LEU A 15 4.98 -6.31 3.76
CA LEU A 15 6.34 -6.22 3.20
C LEU A 15 7.35 -6.18 4.35
N ARG A 16 8.50 -6.82 4.17
CA ARG A 16 9.58 -6.85 5.16
C ARG A 16 10.71 -5.94 4.71
N LEU A 17 11.02 -4.93 5.52
CA LEU A 17 12.15 -4.02 5.29
C LEU A 17 13.50 -4.75 5.45
N GLY A 18 14.51 -4.31 4.69
CA GLY A 18 15.87 -4.88 4.76
C GLY A 18 15.95 -6.36 4.35
N ALA A 19 14.96 -6.85 3.62
CA ALA A 19 14.92 -8.20 3.08
C ALA A 19 15.24 -8.19 1.58
N SER A 20 14.60 -9.06 0.79
CA SER A 20 14.85 -9.19 -0.64
C SER A 20 14.22 -8.11 -1.52
N ILE A 21 13.38 -7.24 -0.95
CA ILE A 21 12.72 -6.15 -1.68
C ILE A 21 13.57 -4.90 -1.49
N PRO A 22 14.10 -4.30 -2.57
CA PRO A 22 14.78 -3.00 -2.51
C PRO A 22 13.92 -1.90 -1.89
N ASP A 23 14.54 -0.95 -1.20
CA ASP A 23 13.82 0.12 -0.50
C ASP A 23 13.03 1.03 -1.46
N ASP A 24 13.53 1.27 -2.67
CA ASP A 24 12.85 2.05 -3.71
C ASP A 24 11.58 1.37 -4.22
N GLU A 25 11.60 0.03 -4.37
CA GLU A 25 10.39 -0.74 -4.66
C GLU A 25 9.37 -0.67 -3.52
N ILE A 26 9.82 -0.64 -2.27
CA ILE A 26 8.94 -0.47 -1.10
C ILE A 26 8.30 0.92 -1.12
N CYS A 27 9.07 1.98 -1.42
CA CYS A 27 8.54 3.33 -1.58
C CYS A 27 7.50 3.40 -2.70
N ALA A 28 7.79 2.83 -3.87
CA ALA A 28 6.85 2.78 -4.99
C ALA A 28 5.54 2.06 -4.60
N ALA A 29 5.63 0.96 -3.85
CA ALA A 29 4.46 0.24 -3.35
C ALA A 29 3.64 1.07 -2.33
N ILE A 30 4.30 1.93 -1.55
CA ILE A 30 3.61 2.86 -0.64
C ILE A 30 2.85 3.92 -1.44
N ASP A 31 3.48 4.52 -2.45
CA ASP A 31 2.86 5.54 -3.30
C ASP A 31 1.63 4.97 -4.04
N GLU A 32 1.77 3.80 -4.65
CA GLU A 32 0.63 3.13 -5.32
C GLU A 32 -0.49 2.78 -4.33
N SER A 33 -0.13 2.28 -3.14
CA SER A 33 -1.11 1.96 -2.10
C SER A 33 -1.85 3.21 -1.61
N TYR A 34 -1.14 4.33 -1.47
CA TYR A 34 -1.71 5.62 -1.10
C TYR A 34 -2.71 6.10 -2.15
N ASP A 35 -2.31 6.11 -3.43
CA ASP A 35 -3.17 6.51 -4.53
C ASP A 35 -4.44 5.66 -4.60
N ALA A 36 -4.31 4.34 -4.44
CA ALA A 36 -5.43 3.42 -4.43
C ALA A 36 -6.42 3.67 -3.28
N VAL A 37 -5.94 4.13 -2.11
CA VAL A 37 -6.78 4.52 -0.96
C VAL A 37 -7.43 5.87 -1.23
N VAL A 38 -6.67 6.89 -1.63
CA VAL A 38 -7.17 8.25 -1.87
C VAL A 38 -8.20 8.28 -3.00
N ALA A 39 -8.02 7.47 -4.05
CA ALA A 39 -8.97 7.35 -5.15
C ALA A 39 -10.37 6.87 -4.70
N LYS A 40 -10.45 6.15 -3.57
CA LYS A 40 -11.71 5.66 -2.99
C LYS A 40 -12.37 6.67 -2.03
N LEU A 41 -11.67 7.73 -1.63
CA LEU A 41 -12.24 8.77 -0.77
C LEU A 41 -13.24 9.65 -1.56
N PRO A 42 -14.27 10.22 -0.88
CA PRO A 42 -15.07 11.31 -1.44
C PRO A 42 -14.18 12.45 -1.93
N LYS A 43 -14.52 13.10 -3.04
CA LYS A 43 -13.67 14.12 -3.68
C LYS A 43 -13.24 15.25 -2.73
N ARG A 44 -14.10 15.64 -1.79
CA ARG A 44 -13.82 16.70 -0.81
C ARG A 44 -12.75 16.31 0.21
N ASP A 45 -12.54 15.03 0.44
CA ASP A 45 -11.62 14.50 1.45
C ASP A 45 -10.27 14.09 0.83
N ARG A 46 -10.11 14.27 -0.50
CA ARG A 46 -8.85 14.01 -1.19
C ARG A 46 -7.91 15.21 -0.99
N PRO A 47 -6.59 14.97 -0.89
CA PRO A 47 -5.60 16.04 -0.92
C PRO A 47 -5.70 16.86 -2.21
N VAL A 48 -5.36 18.15 -2.12
CA VAL A 48 -5.32 19.11 -3.25
C VAL A 48 -3.98 19.13 -3.94
#